data_AF-A0A0R1VM18-F1
#
_entry.id   AF-A0A0R1VM18-F1
#
_cell.length_a   1.000
_cell.length_b   1.000
_cell.length_c   1.000
_cell.angle_alpha   90.00
_cell.angle_beta   90.00
_cell.angle_gamma   90.00
#
_symmetry.space_group_name_H-M   'P 1'
#
loop_
_entity.id
_entity.type
_entity.pdbx_description
1 polymer ?
#
loop_
_entity_poly.entity_id
_entity_poly.type
_entity_poly.pdbx_seq_one_letter_code
_entity_poly.pdbx_strand_id
1 'polypeptide(L)'
;MAHAEYKKWLEPDNLTKLRSWARDGLTNEQIAKKIGVKRQTFQRWVKTYSDISDALKKGKEVVDAEIEENLISTMKKHTLKTTTYAMVKKDEMVLKAERTKFMNMYKLDHPEATKNEILIATAENVDVYERIAQRQVVTEVDPNVSSMIFWLKNREPDKYRDQTFKKLNEAQARKAIAEANISEKQLKALEEADNPDNATVVVDDISKLKELRDKNADSSTKQGD
;
A
#
# COMPACT_ATOMS: atom_id res chain seq x y z
N MET A 1 -4.28 -35.06 -5.04
CA MET A 1 -4.43 -34.52 -6.41
C MET A 1 -4.34 -32.99 -6.40
N ALA A 2 -3.15 -32.43 -6.14
CA ALA A 2 -2.92 -30.96 -6.15
C ALA A 2 -1.60 -30.56 -6.84
N HIS A 3 -0.75 -31.53 -7.18
CA HIS A 3 0.55 -31.29 -7.83
C HIS A 3 0.47 -31.13 -9.35
N ALA A 4 -0.65 -31.51 -10.00
CA ALA A 4 -0.77 -31.42 -11.46
C ALA A 4 -1.38 -30.09 -11.94
N GLU A 5 -2.12 -29.39 -11.07
CA GLU A 5 -2.92 -28.24 -11.49
C GLU A 5 -2.12 -26.95 -11.56
N TYR A 6 -1.09 -26.77 -10.71
CA TYR A 6 -0.31 -25.52 -10.69
C TYR A 6 0.45 -25.27 -12.00
N LYS A 7 0.90 -26.33 -12.70
CA LYS A 7 1.67 -26.21 -13.94
C LYS A 7 0.89 -25.45 -15.02
N LYS A 8 -0.44 -25.65 -15.09
CA LYS A 8 -1.32 -24.92 -15.99
C LYS A 8 -1.32 -23.42 -15.67
N TRP A 9 -1.23 -23.06 -14.39
CA TRP A 9 -1.22 -21.66 -13.94
C TRP A 9 0.13 -20.97 -14.08
N LEU A 10 1.18 -21.69 -14.51
CA LEU A 10 2.46 -21.11 -14.94
C LEU A 10 2.47 -20.75 -16.43
N GLU A 11 1.47 -21.16 -17.20
CA GLU A 11 1.36 -20.81 -18.61
C GLU A 11 1.01 -19.31 -18.78
N PRO A 12 1.54 -18.63 -19.81
CA PRO A 12 1.34 -17.19 -20.03
C PRO A 12 -0.13 -16.74 -20.05
N ASP A 13 -1.02 -17.55 -20.63
CA ASP A 13 -2.45 -17.23 -20.73
C ASP A 13 -3.13 -17.21 -19.36
N ASN A 14 -2.75 -18.15 -18.50
CA ASN A 14 -3.33 -18.25 -17.15
C ASN A 14 -2.70 -17.25 -16.18
N LEU A 15 -1.42 -16.90 -16.37
CA LEU A 15 -0.79 -15.75 -15.71
C LEU A 15 -1.50 -14.44 -16.09
N THR A 16 -1.90 -14.30 -17.35
CA THR A 16 -2.69 -13.15 -17.81
C THR A 16 -4.05 -13.08 -17.12
N LYS A 17 -4.76 -14.20 -16.99
CA LYS A 17 -6.03 -14.25 -16.22
C LYS A 17 -5.84 -13.89 -14.75
N LEU A 18 -4.78 -14.39 -14.10
CA LEU A 18 -4.45 -14.04 -12.73
C LEU A 18 -4.17 -12.54 -12.58
N ARG A 19 -3.45 -11.95 -13.54
CA ARG A 19 -3.20 -10.51 -13.61
C ARG A 19 -4.50 -9.71 -13.75
N SER A 20 -5.41 -10.14 -14.64
CA SER A 20 -6.72 -9.52 -14.81
C SER A 20 -7.55 -9.60 -13.52
N TRP A 21 -7.61 -10.75 -12.85
CA TRP A 21 -8.34 -10.86 -11.59
C TRP A 21 -7.73 -10.04 -10.45
N ALA A 22 -6.40 -9.92 -10.40
CA ALA A 22 -5.73 -9.02 -9.48
C ALA A 22 -6.03 -7.55 -9.80
N ARG A 23 -6.12 -7.20 -11.09
CA ARG A 23 -6.55 -5.87 -11.56
C ARG A 23 -8.01 -5.58 -11.16
N ASP A 24 -8.90 -6.56 -11.23
CA ASP A 24 -10.30 -6.40 -10.82
C ASP A 24 -10.46 -6.31 -9.27
N GLY A 25 -9.36 -6.41 -8.50
CA GLY A 25 -9.37 -6.28 -7.05
C GLY A 25 -9.81 -7.55 -6.30
N LEU A 26 -9.81 -8.72 -6.95
CA LEU A 26 -10.23 -9.97 -6.28
C LEU A 26 -9.26 -10.37 -5.16
N THR A 27 -9.82 -10.87 -4.07
CA THR A 27 -9.02 -11.42 -2.97
C THR A 27 -8.42 -12.78 -3.36
N ASN A 28 -7.30 -13.15 -2.73
CA ASN A 28 -6.68 -14.47 -2.94
C ASN A 28 -7.66 -15.63 -2.62
N GLU A 29 -8.69 -15.41 -1.80
CA GLU A 29 -9.75 -16.39 -1.53
C GLU A 29 -10.70 -16.54 -2.71
N GLN A 30 -11.14 -15.43 -3.30
CA GLN A 30 -12.00 -15.43 -4.49
C GLN A 30 -11.28 -16.02 -5.70
N ILE A 31 -9.99 -15.69 -5.87
CA ILE A 31 -9.15 -16.27 -6.92
C ILE A 31 -9.00 -17.78 -6.72
N ALA A 32 -8.70 -18.23 -5.50
CA ALA A 32 -8.62 -19.66 -5.20
C ALA A 32 -9.94 -20.40 -5.54
N LYS A 33 -11.09 -19.80 -5.22
CA LYS A 33 -12.42 -20.34 -5.57
C LYS A 33 -12.63 -20.42 -7.08
N LYS A 34 -12.22 -19.41 -7.86
CA LYS A 34 -12.29 -19.42 -9.33
C LYS A 34 -11.40 -20.49 -9.97
N ILE A 35 -10.24 -20.75 -9.37
CA ILE A 35 -9.30 -21.78 -9.81
C ILE A 35 -9.78 -23.19 -9.40
N GLY A 36 -10.67 -23.30 -8.41
CA GLY A 36 -11.15 -24.57 -7.89
C GLY A 36 -10.26 -25.17 -6.80
N VAL A 37 -9.35 -24.38 -6.21
CA VAL A 37 -8.43 -24.85 -5.16
C VAL A 37 -8.76 -24.23 -3.81
N LYS A 38 -8.36 -24.91 -2.74
CA LYS A 38 -8.44 -24.33 -1.39
C LYS A 38 -7.52 -23.11 -1.28
N ARG A 39 -7.94 -22.10 -0.52
CA ARG A 39 -7.16 -20.87 -0.25
C ARG A 39 -5.71 -21.17 0.12
N GLN A 40 -5.48 -22.13 1.02
CA GLN A 40 -4.14 -22.50 1.50
C GLN A 40 -3.24 -23.04 0.38
N THR A 41 -3.80 -23.79 -0.56
CA THR A 41 -3.07 -24.32 -1.72
C THR A 41 -2.64 -23.19 -2.64
N PHE A 42 -3.55 -22.25 -2.94
CA PHE A 42 -3.22 -21.08 -3.75
C PHE A 42 -2.16 -20.19 -3.09
N GLN A 43 -2.28 -19.96 -1.78
CA GLN A 43 -1.27 -19.22 -1.00
C GLN A 43 0.11 -19.89 -1.05
N ARG A 44 0.15 -21.23 -1.03
CA ARG A 44 1.40 -21.98 -1.22
C ARG A 44 1.97 -21.75 -2.61
N TRP A 45 1.15 -21.81 -3.65
CA TRP A 45 1.59 -21.55 -5.03
C TRP A 45 2.17 -20.15 -5.19
N VAL A 46 1.52 -19.13 -4.63
CA VAL A 46 2.02 -17.74 -4.65
C VAL A 46 3.38 -17.61 -3.94
N LYS A 47 3.62 -18.38 -2.87
CA LYS A 47 4.91 -18.38 -2.17
C LYS A 47 6.01 -19.17 -2.90
N THR A 48 5.64 -20.28 -3.54
CA THR A 48 6.59 -21.19 -4.18
C THR A 48 6.96 -20.75 -5.60
N TYR A 49 6.05 -20.14 -6.34
CA TYR A 49 6.24 -19.76 -7.74
C TYR A 49 6.24 -18.23 -7.89
N SER A 50 7.40 -17.66 -8.19
CA SER A 50 7.57 -16.20 -8.39
C SER A 50 6.69 -15.66 -9.49
N ASP A 51 6.52 -16.39 -10.60
CA ASP A 51 5.74 -15.93 -11.75
C ASP A 51 4.28 -15.63 -11.41
N ILE A 52 3.66 -16.48 -10.58
CA ILE A 52 2.29 -16.30 -10.09
C ILE A 52 2.22 -15.07 -9.18
N SER A 53 3.21 -14.93 -8.28
CA SER A 53 3.30 -13.77 -7.37
C SER A 53 3.46 -12.47 -8.15
N ASP A 54 4.33 -12.46 -9.15
CA ASP A 54 4.65 -11.29 -9.96
C ASP A 54 3.50 -10.92 -10.89
N ALA A 55 2.77 -11.90 -11.44
CA ALA A 55 1.53 -11.64 -12.19
C ALA A 55 0.48 -10.95 -11.32
N LEU A 56 0.32 -11.38 -10.06
CA LEU A 56 -0.62 -10.75 -9.12
C LEU A 56 -0.15 -9.34 -8.72
N LYS A 57 1.16 -9.12 -8.49
CA LYS A 57 1.71 -7.80 -8.18
C LYS A 57 1.53 -6.82 -9.34
N LYS A 58 1.90 -7.23 -10.56
CA LYS A 58 1.72 -6.43 -11.79
C LYS A 58 0.26 -6.15 -12.13
N GLY A 59 -0.67 -6.98 -11.64
CA GLY A 59 -2.11 -6.72 -11.75
C GLY A 59 -2.54 -5.62 -10.79
N LYS A 60 -2.04 -5.64 -9.56
CA LYS A 60 -2.32 -4.63 -8.53
C LYS A 60 -1.72 -3.26 -8.84
N GLU A 61 -0.51 -3.20 -9.40
CA GLU A 61 0.13 -1.95 -9.83
C GLU A 61 -0.73 -1.15 -10.82
N VAL A 62 -1.47 -1.84 -11.71
CA VAL A 62 -2.39 -1.18 -12.65
C VAL A 62 -3.58 -0.56 -11.91
N VAL A 63 -4.10 -1.25 -10.89
CA VAL A 63 -5.15 -0.71 -10.03
C VAL A 63 -4.63 0.47 -9.22
N ASP A 64 -3.39 0.38 -8.76
CA ASP A 64 -2.74 1.45 -8.00
C ASP A 64 -2.57 2.69 -8.86
N ALA A 65 -2.14 2.54 -10.12
CA ALA A 65 -2.07 3.62 -11.10
C ALA A 65 -3.45 4.23 -11.43
N GLU A 66 -4.48 3.40 -11.60
CA GLU A 66 -5.85 3.89 -11.85
C GLU A 66 -6.43 4.59 -10.62
N ILE A 67 -6.14 4.10 -9.42
CA ILE A 67 -6.52 4.77 -8.17
C ILE A 67 -5.74 6.06 -7.99
N GLU A 68 -4.44 6.12 -8.32
CA GLU A 68 -3.64 7.34 -8.34
C GLU A 68 -4.19 8.37 -9.33
N GLU A 69 -4.62 7.95 -10.53
CA GLU A 69 -5.25 8.84 -11.50
C GLU A 69 -6.60 9.36 -11.01
N ASN A 70 -7.45 8.46 -10.48
CA ASN A 70 -8.70 8.83 -9.84
C ASN A 70 -8.45 9.76 -8.64
N LEU A 71 -7.35 9.56 -7.91
CA LEU A 71 -6.89 10.43 -6.83
C LEU A 71 -6.62 11.83 -7.31
N ILE A 72 -5.81 11.96 -8.36
CA ILE A 72 -5.43 13.23 -8.96
C ILE A 72 -6.69 13.91 -9.50
N SER A 73 -7.60 13.15 -10.09
CA SER A 73 -8.89 13.67 -10.55
C SER A 73 -9.81 14.11 -9.41
N THR A 74 -9.75 13.43 -8.26
CA THR A 74 -10.52 13.78 -7.05
C THR A 74 -9.91 14.99 -6.36
N MET A 75 -8.58 15.11 -6.39
CA MET A 75 -7.82 16.28 -5.96
C MET A 75 -8.08 17.52 -6.82
N LYS A 76 -8.57 17.34 -8.06
CA LYS A 76 -9.12 18.45 -8.83
C LYS A 76 -10.44 18.85 -8.18
N LYS A 77 -10.42 20.00 -7.53
CA LYS A 77 -11.55 20.71 -6.90
C LYS A 77 -12.88 20.36 -7.57
N HIS A 78 -13.73 19.62 -6.86
CA HIS A 78 -15.07 19.29 -7.33
C HIS A 78 -16.05 20.39 -6.92
N THR A 79 -16.79 20.91 -7.91
CA THR A 79 -17.84 21.89 -7.67
C THR A 79 -19.17 21.17 -7.45
N LEU A 80 -19.76 21.31 -6.27
CA LEU A 80 -21.12 20.84 -6.02
C LEU A 80 -22.10 21.97 -6.34
N LYS A 81 -23.08 21.67 -7.20
CA LYS A 81 -24.19 22.58 -7.50
C LYS A 81 -25.39 22.20 -6.65
N THR A 82 -25.63 22.95 -5.58
CA THR A 82 -26.82 22.77 -4.75
C THR A 82 -27.85 23.80 -5.19
N THR A 83 -28.96 23.32 -5.76
CA THR A 83 -30.10 24.17 -6.11
C THR A 83 -31.10 24.15 -4.96
N THR A 84 -31.33 25.30 -4.33
CA THR A 84 -32.39 25.42 -3.34
C THR A 84 -33.68 25.83 -4.03
N TYR A 85 -34.76 25.18 -3.62
CA TYR A 85 -36.10 25.42 -4.13
C TYR A 85 -36.93 26.13 -3.07
N ALA A 86 -37.74 27.10 -3.48
CA ALA A 86 -38.78 27.67 -2.64
C ALA A 86 -40.15 27.37 -3.23
N MET A 87 -41.11 27.10 -2.37
CA MET A 87 -42.52 27.05 -2.73
C MET A 87 -43.05 28.46 -2.81
N VAL A 88 -43.41 28.90 -4.01
CA VAL A 88 -43.98 30.22 -4.25
C VAL A 88 -45.42 30.02 -4.69
N LYS A 89 -46.36 30.79 -4.13
CA LYS A 89 -47.76 30.77 -4.54
C LYS A 89 -47.81 31.15 -6.03
N LYS A 90 -48.48 30.33 -6.85
CA LYS A 90 -48.70 30.64 -8.26
C LYS A 90 -49.49 31.93 -8.41
N ASP A 91 -49.24 32.63 -9.51
CA ASP A 91 -50.05 33.79 -9.89
C ASP A 91 -51.53 33.40 -10.01
N GLU A 92 -52.42 34.29 -9.56
CA GLU A 92 -53.84 34.00 -9.46
C GLU A 92 -54.49 33.75 -10.84
N MET A 93 -54.02 34.43 -11.87
CA MET A 93 -54.50 34.24 -13.24
C MET A 93 -54.06 32.88 -13.80
N VAL A 94 -52.81 32.50 -13.54
CA VAL A 94 -52.24 31.22 -13.99
C VAL A 94 -52.93 30.04 -13.28
N LEU A 95 -53.08 30.11 -11.96
CA LEU A 95 -53.76 29.09 -11.17
C LEU A 95 -55.21 28.90 -11.63
N LYS A 96 -55.92 30.00 -11.92
CA LYS A 96 -57.29 29.95 -12.45
C LYS A 96 -57.35 29.31 -13.83
N ALA A 97 -56.41 29.63 -14.72
CA ALA A 97 -56.34 29.03 -16.05
C ALA A 97 -56.09 27.51 -15.98
N GLU A 98 -55.15 27.07 -15.14
CA GLU A 98 -54.85 25.64 -14.94
C GLU A 98 -56.04 24.87 -14.36
N ARG A 99 -56.69 25.42 -13.33
CA ARG A 99 -57.91 24.84 -12.75
C ARG A 99 -59.03 24.73 -13.77
N THR A 100 -59.22 25.76 -14.59
CA THR A 100 -60.26 25.75 -15.64
C THR A 100 -59.95 24.70 -16.69
N LYS A 101 -58.69 24.60 -17.13
CA LYS A 101 -58.24 23.57 -18.07
C LYS A 101 -58.47 22.17 -17.50
N PHE A 102 -58.08 21.94 -16.24
CA PHE A 102 -58.30 20.66 -15.56
C PHE A 102 -59.77 20.31 -15.43
N MET A 103 -60.62 21.25 -14.98
CA MET A 103 -62.07 21.04 -14.89
C MET A 103 -62.70 20.68 -16.24
N ASN A 104 -62.24 21.30 -17.33
CA ASN A 104 -62.74 21.01 -18.67
C ASN A 104 -62.32 19.62 -19.14
N MET A 105 -61.08 19.22 -18.89
CA MET A 105 -60.59 17.87 -19.18
C MET A 105 -61.36 16.82 -18.36
N TYR A 106 -61.48 17.04 -17.06
CA TYR A 106 -62.16 16.11 -16.16
C TYR A 106 -63.64 15.91 -16.52
N LYS A 107 -64.34 16.98 -16.92
CA LYS A 107 -65.73 16.90 -17.41
C LYS A 107 -65.87 16.10 -18.71
N LEU A 108 -64.84 16.12 -19.57
CA LEU A 108 -64.84 15.37 -20.81
C LEU A 108 -64.73 13.87 -20.54
N ASP A 109 -63.84 13.50 -19.60
CA ASP A 109 -63.60 12.11 -19.22
C ASP A 109 -64.67 11.55 -18.26
N HIS A 110 -65.33 12.44 -17.50
CA HIS A 110 -66.38 12.10 -16.54
C HIS A 110 -67.64 12.97 -16.74
N PRO A 111 -68.46 12.66 -17.77
CA PRO A 111 -69.63 13.46 -18.12
C PRO A 111 -70.73 13.46 -17.04
N GLU A 112 -70.80 12.41 -16.22
CA GLU A 112 -71.76 12.29 -15.11
C GLU A 112 -71.24 12.84 -13.77
N ALA A 113 -70.00 13.32 -13.71
CA ALA A 113 -69.42 13.80 -12.46
C ALA A 113 -70.16 15.01 -11.89
N THR A 114 -70.38 14.98 -10.58
CA THR A 114 -71.03 16.08 -9.86
C THR A 114 -70.08 17.26 -9.77
N LYS A 115 -70.64 18.49 -9.72
CA LYS A 115 -69.86 19.73 -9.55
C LYS A 115 -68.88 19.66 -8.37
N ASN A 116 -69.29 19.04 -7.26
CA ASN A 116 -68.45 18.90 -6.08
C ASN A 116 -67.27 17.94 -6.31
N GLU A 117 -67.49 16.85 -7.02
CA GLU A 117 -66.44 15.88 -7.36
C GLU A 117 -65.40 16.51 -8.28
N ILE A 118 -65.85 17.30 -9.27
CA ILE A 118 -64.97 18.05 -10.16
C ILE A 118 -64.13 19.06 -9.35
N LEU A 119 -64.72 19.76 -8.38
CA LEU A 119 -64.01 20.73 -7.54
C LEU A 119 -62.97 20.07 -6.63
N ILE A 120 -63.31 18.93 -6.03
CA ILE A 120 -62.40 18.15 -5.19
C ILE A 120 -61.23 17.65 -6.03
N ALA A 121 -61.50 17.00 -7.17
CA ALA A 121 -60.46 16.52 -8.08
C ALA A 121 -59.56 17.66 -8.57
N THR A 122 -60.13 18.84 -8.83
CA THR A 122 -59.36 20.02 -9.25
C THR A 122 -58.46 20.55 -8.12
N ALA A 123 -58.94 20.53 -6.87
CA ALA A 123 -58.16 20.97 -5.72
C ALA A 123 -57.02 20.00 -5.37
N GLU A 124 -57.21 18.70 -5.61
CA GLU A 124 -56.20 17.66 -5.38
C GLU A 124 -55.09 17.65 -6.44
N ASN A 125 -55.43 17.94 -7.70
CA ASN A 125 -54.49 17.79 -8.83
C ASN A 125 -53.86 19.12 -9.29
N VAL A 126 -54.40 20.27 -8.88
CA VAL A 126 -53.86 21.58 -9.26
C VAL A 126 -53.25 22.27 -8.04
N ASP A 127 -51.94 22.11 -7.92
CA ASP A 127 -51.15 22.71 -6.84
C ASP A 127 -51.18 24.24 -6.87
N VAL A 128 -51.42 24.83 -5.69
CA VAL A 128 -51.42 26.28 -5.46
C VAL A 128 -50.01 26.87 -5.44
N TYR A 129 -49.02 26.05 -5.11
CA TYR A 129 -47.63 26.47 -5.01
C TYR A 129 -46.82 25.81 -6.11
N GLU A 130 -45.95 26.60 -6.74
CA GLU A 130 -44.95 26.11 -7.68
C GLU A 130 -43.57 26.12 -7.03
N ARG A 131 -42.77 25.11 -7.35
CA ARG A 131 -41.42 24.98 -6.83
C ARG A 131 -40.44 25.69 -7.77
N ILE A 132 -40.04 26.90 -7.41
CA ILE A 132 -39.12 27.72 -8.21
C ILE A 132 -37.71 27.59 -7.63
N ALA A 133 -36.72 27.39 -8.51
CA ALA A 133 -35.30 27.41 -8.14
C ALA A 133 -34.87 28.85 -7.85
N GLN A 134 -34.66 29.19 -6.58
CA GLN A 134 -34.35 30.58 -6.18
C GLN A 134 -32.86 30.89 -6.26
N ARG A 135 -32.00 29.94 -5.87
CA ARG A 135 -30.56 30.15 -5.81
C ARG A 135 -29.82 28.88 -6.16
N GLN A 136 -28.89 29.01 -7.09
CA GLN A 136 -27.87 28.01 -7.33
C GLN A 136 -26.63 28.43 -6.56
N VAL A 137 -26.26 27.66 -5.54
CA VAL A 137 -25.00 27.86 -4.82
C VAL A 137 -24.01 26.83 -5.36
N VAL A 138 -22.88 27.31 -5.86
CA VAL A 138 -21.74 26.47 -6.21
C VAL A 138 -20.82 26.46 -5.01
N THR A 139 -20.78 25.33 -4.29
CA THR A 139 -19.85 25.14 -3.18
C THR A 139 -18.67 24.31 -3.67
N GLU A 140 -17.48 24.80 -3.42
CA GLU A 140 -16.23 24.08 -3.65
C GLU A 140 -15.94 23.22 -2.42
N VAL A 141 -15.80 21.91 -2.61
CA VAL A 141 -15.48 20.99 -1.52
C VAL A 141 -14.05 20.51 -1.73
N ASP A 142 -13.21 20.72 -0.73
CA ASP A 142 -11.86 20.18 -0.73
C ASP A 142 -11.90 18.65 -0.61
N PRO A 143 -11.13 17.94 -1.43
CA PRO A 143 -11.04 16.49 -1.36
C PRO A 143 -10.33 16.04 -0.09
N ASN A 144 -10.74 14.90 0.46
CA ASN A 144 -10.11 14.34 1.67
C ASN A 144 -8.76 13.68 1.35
N VAL A 145 -7.73 14.50 1.20
CA VAL A 145 -6.37 14.10 0.85
C VAL A 145 -5.75 13.18 1.93
N SER A 146 -6.16 13.31 3.19
CA SER A 146 -5.58 12.56 4.32
C SER A 146 -5.84 11.06 4.22
N SER A 147 -7.09 10.62 4.07
CA SER A 147 -7.45 9.20 3.96
C SER A 147 -6.74 8.52 2.79
N MET A 148 -6.56 9.28 1.71
CA MET A 148 -5.88 8.90 0.48
C MET A 148 -4.36 8.74 0.66
N ILE A 149 -3.70 9.67 1.33
CA ILE A 149 -2.28 9.57 1.69
C ILE A 149 -2.03 8.33 2.56
N PHE A 150 -2.90 8.06 3.54
CA PHE A 150 -2.77 6.88 4.40
C PHE A 150 -2.89 5.57 3.61
N TRP A 151 -3.79 5.51 2.62
CA TRP A 151 -3.95 4.34 1.77
C TRP A 151 -2.71 4.09 0.90
N LEU A 152 -2.17 5.14 0.25
CA LEU A 152 -0.93 5.02 -0.55
C LEU A 152 0.27 4.59 0.31
N LYS A 153 0.43 5.16 1.50
CA LYS A 153 1.49 4.77 2.45
C LYS A 153 1.39 3.31 2.92
N ASN A 154 0.18 2.77 3.00
CA ASN A 154 -0.04 1.38 3.41
C ASN A 154 0.10 0.38 2.24
N ARG A 155 -0.21 0.81 1.01
CA ARG A 155 -0.23 -0.07 -0.18
C ARG A 155 1.11 -0.10 -0.94
N GLU A 156 1.79 1.04 -1.03
CA GLU A 156 3.15 1.17 -1.58
C GLU A 156 4.08 1.90 -0.59
N PRO A 157 4.45 1.24 0.53
CA PRO A 157 5.29 1.86 1.55
C PRO A 157 6.68 2.22 1.02
N ASP A 158 7.24 1.47 0.08
CA ASP A 158 8.60 1.74 -0.43
C ASP A 158 8.68 3.09 -1.17
N LYS A 159 7.62 3.48 -1.89
CA LYS A 159 7.53 4.72 -2.66
C LYS A 159 7.04 5.90 -1.81
N TYR A 160 6.04 5.68 -0.95
CA TYR A 160 5.32 6.76 -0.25
C TYR A 160 5.63 6.91 1.24
N ARG A 161 6.23 5.90 1.88
CA ARG A 161 6.66 6.01 3.27
C ARG A 161 8.04 6.64 3.33
N ASP A 162 8.23 7.55 4.26
CA ASP A 162 9.54 8.15 4.51
C ASP A 162 10.55 7.07 4.93
N GLN A 163 11.57 6.86 4.08
CA GLN A 163 12.63 5.87 4.28
C GLN A 163 13.80 6.40 5.12
N THR A 164 13.77 7.67 5.51
CA THR A 164 14.88 8.33 6.22
C THR A 164 15.17 7.64 7.55
N PHE A 165 14.13 7.26 8.31
CA PHE A 165 14.27 6.50 9.55
C PHE A 165 14.84 5.09 9.35
N LYS A 166 14.41 4.39 8.28
CA LYS A 166 14.90 3.04 7.98
C LYS A 166 16.39 3.06 7.65
N LYS A 167 16.81 4.00 6.79
CA LYS A 167 18.22 4.19 6.41
C LYS A 167 19.09 4.58 7.61
N LEU A 168 18.58 5.43 8.51
CA LEU A 168 19.28 5.82 9.73
C LEU A 168 19.50 4.61 10.65
N ASN A 169 18.45 3.80 10.87
CA ASN A 169 18.55 2.59 11.70
C ASN A 169 19.51 1.56 11.09
N GLU A 170 19.48 1.36 9.78
CA GLU A 170 20.43 0.48 9.09
C GLU A 170 21.88 0.97 9.21
N ALA A 171 22.11 2.29 9.10
CA ALA A 171 23.43 2.88 9.29
C ALA A 171 23.94 2.73 10.73
N GLN A 172 23.06 2.92 11.72
CA GLN A 172 23.38 2.71 13.13
C GLN A 172 23.68 1.25 13.44
N ALA A 173 22.90 0.30 12.89
CA ALA A 173 23.16 -1.13 13.04
C ALA A 173 24.51 -1.53 12.43
N ARG A 174 24.84 -1.02 11.24
CA ARG A 174 26.15 -1.25 10.61
C ARG A 174 27.30 -0.70 11.44
N LYS A 175 27.13 0.49 12.02
CA LYS A 175 28.12 1.11 12.89
C LYS A 175 28.36 0.26 14.15
N ALA A 176 27.29 -0.19 14.82
CA ALA A 176 27.38 -1.04 15.99
C ALA A 176 28.08 -2.38 15.70
N ILE A 177 27.78 -3.01 14.56
CA ILE A 177 28.46 -4.25 14.12
C ILE A 177 29.94 -4.00 13.85
N ALA A 178 30.29 -2.89 13.20
CA ALA A 178 31.69 -2.53 12.94
C ALA A 178 32.46 -2.27 14.24
N GLU A 179 31.85 -1.56 15.19
CA GLU A 179 32.44 -1.32 16.53
C GLU A 179 32.63 -2.63 17.31
N ALA A 180 31.64 -3.53 17.29
CA ALA A 180 31.76 -4.86 17.90
C ALA A 180 32.91 -5.66 17.28
N ASN A 181 33.01 -5.73 15.95
CA ASN A 181 34.09 -6.43 15.26
C ASN A 181 35.48 -5.84 15.57
N ILE A 182 35.59 -4.51 15.73
CA ILE A 182 36.84 -3.87 16.13
C ILE A 182 37.20 -4.26 17.56
N SER A 183 36.22 -4.23 18.48
CA SER A 183 36.46 -4.64 19.87
C SER A 183 36.85 -6.11 20.00
N GLU A 184 36.23 -7.01 19.24
CA GLU A 184 36.59 -8.43 19.21
C GLU A 184 38.02 -8.63 18.69
N LYS A 185 38.42 -7.90 17.64
CA LYS A 185 39.80 -7.94 17.13
C LYS A 185 40.81 -7.37 18.13
N GLN A 186 40.44 -6.31 18.86
CA GLN A 186 41.28 -5.73 19.90
C GLN A 186 41.45 -6.70 21.09
N LEU A 187 40.37 -7.33 21.53
CA LEU A 187 40.41 -8.38 22.57
C LEU A 187 41.29 -9.55 22.14
N LYS A 188 41.12 -10.03 20.92
CA LYS A 188 41.94 -11.13 20.39
C LYS A 188 43.42 -10.77 20.29
N ALA A 189 43.75 -9.54 19.87
CA ALA A 189 45.13 -9.07 19.82
C ALA A 189 45.75 -8.93 21.22
N LEU A 190 44.96 -8.58 22.24
CA LEU A 190 45.40 -8.55 23.64
C LEU A 190 45.62 -9.97 24.17
N GLU A 191 44.72 -10.92 23.90
CA GLU A 191 44.89 -12.32 24.27
C GLU A 191 46.12 -12.96 23.61
N GLU A 192 46.41 -12.62 22.35
CA GLU A 192 47.61 -13.06 21.63
C GLU A 192 48.90 -12.41 22.18
N ALA A 193 48.82 -11.21 22.75
CA ALA A 193 49.94 -10.51 23.37
C ALA A 193 50.22 -10.98 24.81
N ASP A 194 49.19 -11.35 25.57
CA ASP A 194 49.30 -11.91 26.93
C ASP A 194 49.67 -13.41 26.94
N ASN A 195 49.69 -14.07 25.78
CA ASN A 195 50.07 -15.47 25.68
C ASN A 195 51.60 -15.66 25.88
N PRO A 196 52.05 -16.32 26.97
CA PRO A 196 53.47 -16.41 27.32
C PRO A 196 54.33 -17.19 26.32
N ASP A 197 53.72 -17.98 25.42
CA ASP A 197 54.43 -18.71 24.36
C ASP A 197 54.92 -17.81 23.20
N ASN A 198 54.34 -16.62 23.04
CA ASN A 198 54.68 -15.67 21.98
C ASN A 198 55.57 -14.51 22.47
N ALA A 199 55.94 -14.52 23.76
CA ALA A 199 56.94 -13.63 24.31
C ALA A 199 58.30 -14.00 23.73
N THR A 200 58.77 -13.26 22.73
CA THR A 200 60.17 -13.32 22.31
C THR A 200 61.03 -12.85 23.48
N VAL A 201 61.52 -13.79 24.28
CA VAL A 201 62.57 -13.53 25.26
C VAL A 201 63.81 -13.15 24.45
N VAL A 202 64.08 -11.85 24.33
CA VAL A 202 65.37 -11.36 23.86
C VAL A 202 66.37 -11.71 24.96
N VAL A 203 66.98 -12.88 24.85
CA VAL A 203 68.04 -13.32 25.73
C VAL A 203 69.29 -12.52 25.36
N ASP A 204 69.50 -11.41 26.07
CA ASP A 204 70.67 -10.53 25.95
C ASP A 204 71.99 -11.18 26.44
N ASP A 205 72.00 -12.47 26.75
CA ASP A 205 73.17 -13.21 27.24
C ASP A 205 74.08 -13.71 26.09
N ILE A 206 74.53 -12.79 25.22
CA ILE A 206 75.68 -13.04 24.32
C ILE A 206 76.96 -13.29 25.16
N SER A 207 77.01 -12.80 26.40
CA SER A 207 78.13 -12.96 27.33
C SER A 207 78.35 -14.41 27.79
N LYS A 208 77.29 -15.20 28.01
CA LYS A 208 77.42 -16.61 28.46
C LYS A 208 77.87 -17.57 27.36
N LEU A 209 77.56 -17.26 26.09
CA LEU A 209 78.01 -18.05 24.95
C LEU A 209 79.53 -17.90 24.70
N LYS A 210 80.10 -16.74 25.04
CA LYS A 210 81.55 -16.50 24.92
C LYS A 210 82.34 -17.24 26.00
N GLU A 211 81.86 -17.25 27.24
CA GLU A 211 82.47 -18.00 28.36
C GLU A 211 82.47 -19.52 28.15
N LEU A 212 81.45 -20.08 27.51
CA LEU A 212 81.39 -21.51 27.18
C LEU A 212 82.30 -21.89 26.00
N ARG A 213 82.54 -20.95 25.07
CA ARG A 213 83.50 -21.14 23.97
C ARG A 213 84.94 -21.13 24.47
N ASP A 214 85.26 -20.21 25.38
CA ASP A 214 86.62 -20.06 25.91
C ASP A 214 86.98 -21.21 26.88
N LYS A 215 86.01 -21.77 27.63
CA LYS A 215 86.22 -22.99 28.44
C LYS A 215 86.47 -24.28 27.64
N ASN A 216 85.97 -24.37 26.41
CA ASN A 216 86.22 -25.51 25.52
C ASN A 216 87.50 -25.37 24.69
N ALA A 217 88.06 -24.17 24.56
CA ALA A 217 89.35 -23.96 23.91
C ALA A 217 90.53 -24.44 24.80
N ASP A 218 90.45 -24.24 26.11
CA ASP A 218 91.49 -24.62 27.09
C ASP A 218 91.57 -26.14 27.37
N SER A 219 90.55 -26.93 27.01
CA SER A 219 90.56 -28.40 27.20
C SER A 219 91.16 -29.17 26.02
N SER A 220 91.49 -28.51 24.90
CA SER A 220 92.00 -29.17 23.69
C SER A 220 93.53 -29.13 23.52
N THR A 221 94.28 -28.45 24.39
CA THR A 221 95.73 -28.21 24.23
C THR A 221 96.64 -28.99 25.19
N LYS A 222 96.13 -29.98 25.93
CA LYS A 222 96.98 -30.89 26.73
C LYS A 222 96.68 -32.36 26.45
N GLN A 223 96.94 -32.78 25.22
CA GLN A 223 97.23 -34.17 24.88
C GLN A 223 98.15 -34.18 23.65
N GLY A 224 99.46 -34.25 23.89
CA GLY A 224 100.48 -34.32 22.85
C GLY A 224 101.86 -33.91 23.37
N ASP A 225 102.62 -34.94 23.78
CA ASP A 225 104.08 -35.04 24.05
C ASP A 225 104.77 -34.10 25.06
#